data_AF-A0A1G2CIY2-F1
#
_entry.id   AF-A0A1G2CIY2-F1
#
_cell.length_a   1.000
_cell.length_b   1.000
_cell.length_c   1.000
_cell.angle_alpha   90.00
_cell.angle_beta   90.00
_cell.angle_gamma   90.00
#
_symmetry.space_group_name_H-M   'P 1'
#
loop_
_entity.id
_entity.type
_entity.pdbx_description
1 polymer ?
#
loop_
_entity_poly.entity_id
_entity_poly.type
_entity_poly.pdbx_seq_one_letter_code
_entity_poly.pdbx_strand_id
1 'polypeptide(L)' 'MAKSKYSDNLIGLKCSVCGMRNYYTRKNKKGVERKIELKKYCRKCRKSIKHKEVKITGK' A
#
# COMPACT_ATOMS: atom_id res chain seq x y z
N MET A 1 -15.85 -14.78 17.05
CA MET A 1 -14.48 -14.60 16.50
C MET A 1 -14.25 -13.10 16.28
N ALA A 2 -13.45 -12.47 17.14
CA ALA A 2 -13.25 -11.01 17.11
C ALA A 2 -12.43 -10.60 15.88
N LYS A 3 -13.08 -9.93 14.91
CA LYS A 3 -12.37 -9.34 13.76
C LYS A 3 -11.41 -8.28 14.30
N SER A 4 -10.11 -8.54 14.20
CA SER A 4 -9.09 -7.61 14.67
C SER A 4 -9.23 -6.28 13.91
N LYS A 5 -9.67 -5.25 14.64
CA LYS A 5 -9.95 -3.87 14.20
C LYS A 5 -8.77 -3.19 13.48
N TYR A 6 -7.59 -3.81 13.55
CA TYR A 6 -6.31 -3.30 13.08
C TYR A 6 -6.07 -3.50 11.57
N SER A 7 -6.76 -4.47 10.97
CA SER A 7 -6.61 -4.84 9.56
C SER A 7 -7.21 -3.81 8.61
N ASP A 8 -8.20 -3.05 9.09
CA ASP A 8 -9.08 -2.28 8.22
C ASP A 8 -8.37 -1.11 7.53
N ASN A 9 -7.36 -0.53 8.19
CA ASN A 9 -6.60 0.63 7.70
C ASN A 9 -5.28 0.26 7.02
N LEU A 10 -4.95 -1.02 6.89
CA LEU A 10 -3.70 -1.46 6.27
C LEU A 10 -3.83 -1.41 4.74
N ILE A 11 -2.93 -0.65 4.12
CA ILE A 11 -2.77 -0.58 2.67
C ILE A 11 -1.40 -1.12 2.28
N GLY A 12 -1.33 -1.79 1.13
CA GLY A 12 -0.08 -2.14 0.48
C GLY A 12 0.30 -1.07 -0.53
N LEU A 13 1.60 -0.82 -0.71
CA LEU A 13 2.10 -0.04 -1.84
C LEU A 13 2.69 -1.00 -2.88
N LYS A 14 2.04 -1.06 -4.04
CA LYS A 14 2.46 -1.86 -5.19
C LYS A 14 3.31 -1.00 -6.11
N CYS A 15 4.47 -1.50 -6.47
CA CYS A 15 5.34 -0.93 -7.48
C CYS A 15 4.63 -0.92 -8.85
N SER A 16 4.65 0.21 -9.58
CA SER A 16 4.04 0.30 -10.91
C SER A 16 4.80 -0.46 -12.00
N VAL A 17 6.08 -0.76 -11.78
CA VAL A 17 6.97 -1.38 -12.79
C VAL A 17 7.05 -2.89 -12.62
N CYS A 18 7.47 -3.38 -11.45
CA CYS A 18 7.58 -4.82 -11.19
C CYS A 18 6.30 -5.44 -10.62
N GLY A 19 5.28 -4.63 -10.29
CA GLY A 19 4.03 -5.12 -9.73
C GLY A 19 4.15 -5.76 -8.33
N MET A 20 5.33 -5.76 -7.70
CA MET A 20 5.49 -6.29 -6.35
C MET A 20 4.98 -5.31 -5.29
N ARG A 21 4.36 -5.85 -4.24
CA ARG A 21 4.04 -5.11 -3.03
C ARG A 21 5.29 -5.06 -2.17
N ASN A 22 5.91 -3.89 -2.11
CA ASN A 22 7.18 -3.71 -1.38
C ASN A 22 6.98 -3.09 0.01
N TYR A 23 5.86 -2.41 0.23
CA TYR A 23 5.60 -1.70 1.47
C TYR A 23 4.19 -1.93 1.96
N TYR A 24 4.06 -1.90 3.28
CA TYR A 24 2.81 -1.92 4.02
C TYR A 24 2.73 -0.63 4.81
N THR A 25 1.69 0.16 4.58
CA THR A 25 1.46 1.41 5.31
C THR A 25 0.04 1.43 5.83
N ARG A 26 -0.22 2.24 6.84
CA ARG A 26 -1.57 2.45 7.34
C ARG A 26 -2.10 3.76 6.79
N LYS A 27 -3.31 3.72 6.26
CA LYS A 27 -4.01 4.90 5.76
C LYS A 27 -5.25 5.10 6.60
N ASN A 28 -5.43 6.30 7.11
CA ASN A 28 -6.66 6.66 7.80
C ASN A 28 -7.75 6.92 6.76
N LYS A 29 -8.69 5.97 6.60
CA LYS A 29 -9.76 6.05 5.60
C LYS A 29 -10.62 7.31 5.73
N LYS A 30 -10.75 7.86 6.96
CA LYS A 30 -11.53 9.07 7.25
C LYS A 30 -10.87 10.38 6.80
N GLY A 31 -9.54 10.42 6.67
CA GLY A 31 -8.80 11.66 6.39
C GLY A 31 -8.17 11.71 5.00
N VAL A 32 -8.07 10.59 4.30
CA VAL A 32 -7.45 10.53 2.97
C VAL A 32 -8.36 9.76 2.02
N GLU A 33 -9.25 10.46 1.34
CA GLU A 33 -10.13 9.86 0.31
C GLU A 33 -9.42 9.68 -1.04
N ARG A 34 -8.33 10.43 -1.27
CA ARG A 34 -7.55 10.37 -2.51
C ARG A 34 -6.66 9.15 -2.61
N LYS A 35 -6.48 8.62 -3.82
CA LYS A 35 -5.53 7.54 -4.11
C LYS A 35 -4.10 8.01 -3.81
N ILE A 36 -3.39 7.30 -2.94
CA ILE A 36 -2.02 7.62 -2.58
C ILE A 36 -1.07 7.03 -3.64
N GLU A 37 -0.31 7.92 -4.29
CA GLU A 37 0.81 7.57 -5.16
C GLU A 37 2.10 8.12 -4.55
N LEU A 38 2.98 7.24 -4.07
CA LEU A 38 4.24 7.64 -3.43
C LEU A 38 5.42 7.24 -4.29
N LYS A 39 6.35 8.18 -4.52
CA LYS A 39 7.66 7.85 -5.07
C LYS A 39 8.51 7.21 -3.97
N LYS A 40 8.72 5.90 -4.08
CA LYS A 40 9.53 5.10 -3.15
C LYS A 40 10.54 4.28 -3.94
N TYR A 41 11.64 3.95 -3.28
CA TYR A 41 12.63 3.03 -3.84
C TYR A 41 12.03 1.64 -4.02
N CYS A 42 12.28 0.99 -5.16
CA CYS A 42 11.95 -0.42 -5.34
C CYS A 42 13.23 -1.24 -5.34
N ARG A 43 13.37 -2.15 -4.37
CA ARG A 43 14.55 -3.02 -4.25
C ARG A 43 14.76 -3.92 -5.48
N LYS A 44 13.69 -4.32 -6.16
CA LYS A 44 13.76 -5.15 -7.36
C LYS A 44 14.19 -4.37 -8.60
N CYS A 45 13.66 -3.17 -8.79
CA CYS A 45 14.01 -2.30 -9.92
C CYS A 45 15.29 -1.47 -9.68
N ARG A 46 15.79 -1.44 -8.43
CA ARG A 46 16.91 -0.62 -7.96
C ARG A 46 16.79 0.87 -8.29
N LYS A 47 15.55 1.37 -8.42
CA LYS A 47 15.23 2.76 -8.79
C LYS A 47 14.08 3.29 -7.95
N SER A 48 14.01 4.61 -7.77
CA SER A 48 12.89 5.30 -7.12
C SER A 48 11.76 5.51 -8.12
N ILE A 49 10.61 4.92 -7.84
CA ILE A 49 9.48 4.86 -8.76
C ILE A 49 8.15 5.07 -8.02
N LYS A 50 7.11 5.39 -8.78
CA LYS A 50 5.76 5.56 -8.26
C LYS A 50 5.19 4.21 -7.81
N HIS A 51 4.89 4.11 -6.53
CA HIS A 51 4.13 3.01 -5.95
C HIS A 51 2.69 3.44 -5.75
N LYS A 52 1.74 2.62 -6.21
CA LYS A 52 0.30 2.83 -6.10
C LYS A 52 -0.25 2.09 -4.90
N GLU A 53 -1.20 2.69 -4.20
CA GLU A 53 -1.91 2.01 -3.12
C GLU A 53 -2.74 0.81 -3.63
N VAL A 54 -2.73 -0.27 -2.85
CA VAL A 54 -3.50 -1.49 -3.09
C VAL A 54 -4.09 -1.93 -1.76
N LYS A 55 -5.41 -2.12 -1.72
CA LYS A 55 -6.07 -2.69 -0.54
C LYS A 55 -5.62 -4.14 -0.37
N ILE A 56 -5.22 -4.50 0.84
CA ILE A 56 -4.90 -5.88 1.20
C ILE A 56 -6.19 -6.45 1.77
N THR A 57 -7.14 -6.77 0.91
CA THR A 57 -8.31 -7.55 1.30
C THR A 57 -7.84 -8.98 1.51
N GLY A 58 -7.70 -9.38 2.78
CA GLY A 58 -7.93 -10.77 3.15
C GLY A 58 -9.40 -11.07 2.90
N LYS A 59 -9.68 -12.18 2.22
CA LYS A 59 -11.02 -12.78 2.24
C LYS A 59 -11.42 -13.06 3.68
#